data_AF-W1PQY4-F1
#
_entry.id   AF-W1PQY4-F1
#
_cell.length_a   1.000
_cell.length_b   1.000
_cell.length_c   1.000
_cell.angle_alpha   90.00
_cell.angle_beta   90.00
_cell.angle_gamma   90.00
#
_symmetry.space_group_name_H-M   'P 1'
#
loop_
_entity.id
_entity.type
_entity.pdbx_description
1 polymer ?
#
loop_
_entity_poly.entity_id
_entity_poly.type
_entity_poly.pdbx_seq_one_letter_code
_entity_poly.pdbx_strand_id
1 'polypeptide(L)'
;MVLTLFVVNGMLSWEDYTSGSVPKEQANWFLQTVATFITSCSVEQIRLAPDKFISLCKRFKDQVLQLQAPMQGIAPMRTAIRKLQSSAEHLTSLHSDFLLLCIVAKCYKAGLSIMEDDIFEVDQPKDFFLYCYYGGILNIGQKRFRKALEYLHHAITAPMTVLNTVAVEAYKKYILVSLIHTGQVLPFPKYTSSVAQRSLKTYAQAYIDLANSYATGKISEVEKCLETHVDKFKLDVNLGLVKQVVLSLYKRNIQRLTQTYLTLSLQDIASTVQLETSKQAELHVLQMIHGGEIFASINQKDGMVSFHEDPEQYKTSEMIEHIDSSIRRIMLLSKKLSAVDEHISCDAAYLSKVGRERPRFEIDEFDTVPQKYMTM
;
A
#
# COMPACT_ATOMS: atom_id res chain seq x y z
N MET A 1 -22.15 -19.04 -30.21
CA MET A 1 -21.92 -17.58 -30.37
C MET A 1 -21.39 -17.03 -29.05
N VAL A 2 -20.23 -17.41 -28.51
CA VAL A 2 -18.84 -17.21 -28.98
C VAL A 2 -18.61 -15.80 -29.52
N LEU A 3 -18.27 -14.86 -28.61
CA LEU A 3 -17.42 -13.68 -28.82
C LEU A 3 -17.25 -13.24 -30.28
N THR A 4 -18.34 -12.86 -30.91
CA THR A 4 -18.34 -12.19 -32.20
C THR A 4 -18.72 -10.76 -31.87
N LEU A 5 -17.76 -9.85 -31.94
CA LEU A 5 -18.06 -8.44 -32.15
C LEU A 5 -18.92 -8.40 -33.41
N PHE A 6 -20.24 -8.25 -33.26
CA PHE A 6 -21.08 -7.81 -34.36
C PHE A 6 -20.71 -6.34 -34.60
N VAL A 7 -19.71 -6.19 -35.47
CA VAL A 7 -19.39 -4.95 -36.16
C VAL A 7 -20.59 -4.64 -37.06
N VAL A 8 -21.49 -3.80 -36.59
CA VAL A 8 -22.46 -3.15 -37.47
C VAL A 8 -21.66 -2.18 -38.34
N ASN A 9 -21.61 -2.47 -39.65
CA ASN A 9 -20.98 -1.71 -40.75
C ASN A 9 -19.49 -1.94 -41.05
N GLY A 10 -19.18 -3.11 -41.61
CA GLY A 10 -18.04 -3.25 -42.53
C GLY A 10 -16.93 -4.15 -42.01
N MET A 11 -16.77 -5.30 -42.69
CA MET A 11 -15.75 -6.34 -42.55
C MET A 11 -14.41 -5.88 -41.95
N LEU A 12 -14.10 -6.27 -40.71
CA LEU A 12 -12.75 -6.48 -40.17
C LEU A 12 -12.85 -7.45 -38.99
N SER A 13 -12.06 -8.53 -38.97
CA SER A 13 -12.20 -9.61 -38.00
C SER A 13 -11.53 -9.27 -36.67
N TRP A 14 -12.03 -9.85 -35.56
CA TRP A 14 -11.46 -9.71 -34.21
C TRP A 14 -9.97 -10.11 -34.15
N GLU A 15 -9.54 -11.00 -35.06
CA GLU A 15 -8.17 -11.49 -35.17
C GLU A 15 -7.21 -10.44 -35.77
N ASP A 16 -7.69 -9.61 -36.71
CA ASP A 16 -6.96 -8.48 -37.31
C ASP A 16 -6.65 -7.39 -36.28
N TYR A 17 -7.65 -7.16 -35.42
CA TYR A 17 -7.55 -6.70 -34.04
C TYR A 17 -6.31 -7.20 -33.30
N THR A 18 -6.35 -8.46 -32.87
CA THR A 18 -5.53 -8.98 -31.78
C THR A 18 -4.00 -9.02 -32.00
N SER A 19 -3.51 -8.95 -33.24
CA SER A 19 -2.10 -9.22 -33.56
C SER A 19 -1.28 -8.01 -34.02
N GLY A 20 -1.89 -6.93 -34.53
CA GLY A 20 -1.18 -5.75 -35.06
C GLY A 20 -1.21 -4.52 -34.13
N SER A 21 -0.27 -3.57 -34.30
CA SER A 21 -0.38 -2.24 -33.70
C SER A 21 -1.52 -1.47 -34.35
N VAL A 22 -2.45 -0.89 -33.58
CA VAL A 22 -3.53 -0.06 -34.14
C VAL A 22 -2.89 1.20 -34.75
N PRO A 23 -3.09 1.48 -36.05
CA PRO A 23 -2.60 2.72 -36.66
C PRO A 23 -3.18 3.94 -35.93
N LYS A 24 -2.39 5.01 -35.77
CA LYS A 24 -2.82 6.23 -35.04
C LYS A 24 -4.15 6.80 -35.56
N GLU A 25 -4.40 6.67 -36.86
CA GLU A 25 -5.63 7.14 -37.53
C GLU A 25 -6.89 6.38 -37.08
N GLN A 26 -6.76 5.11 -36.71
CA GLN A 26 -7.87 4.26 -36.24
C GLN A 26 -7.95 4.18 -34.72
N ALA A 27 -6.95 4.71 -34.00
CA ALA A 27 -6.83 4.56 -32.57
C ALA A 27 -8.01 5.19 -31.80
N ASN A 28 -8.49 6.36 -32.22
CA ASN A 28 -9.65 7.01 -31.58
C ASN A 28 -10.94 6.19 -31.74
N TRP A 29 -11.19 5.66 -32.93
CA TRP A 29 -12.33 4.80 -33.19
C TRP A 29 -12.26 3.51 -32.36
N PHE A 30 -11.07 2.90 -32.29
CA PHE A 30 -10.83 1.72 -31.46
C PHE A 30 -11.10 2.01 -29.98
N LEU A 31 -10.56 3.12 -29.44
CA LEU A 31 -10.79 3.51 -28.05
C LEU A 31 -12.27 3.70 -27.74
N GLN A 32 -13.02 4.42 -28.60
CA GLN A 32 -14.45 4.63 -28.41
C GLN A 32 -15.21 3.30 -28.44
N THR A 33 -14.96 2.47 -29.46
CA THR A 33 -15.64 1.18 -29.64
C THR A 33 -15.38 0.24 -28.46
N VAL A 34 -14.13 0.13 -28.02
CA VAL A 34 -13.76 -0.74 -26.89
C VAL A 34 -14.27 -0.20 -25.56
N ALA A 35 -14.24 1.12 -25.32
CA ALA A 35 -14.79 1.72 -24.12
C ALA A 35 -16.31 1.49 -24.01
N THR A 36 -17.04 1.63 -25.12
CA THR A 36 -18.47 1.32 -25.20
C THR A 36 -18.71 -0.15 -24.93
N PHE A 37 -17.95 -1.05 -25.57
CA PHE A 37 -18.05 -2.49 -25.35
C PHE A 37 -17.81 -2.87 -23.88
N ILE A 38 -16.75 -2.38 -23.24
CA ILE A 38 -16.46 -2.64 -21.82
C ILE A 38 -17.63 -2.20 -20.94
N THR A 39 -18.26 -1.08 -21.29
CA THR A 39 -19.37 -0.51 -20.52
C THR A 39 -20.68 -1.27 -20.74
N SER A 40 -20.95 -1.76 -21.95
CA SER A 40 -22.22 -2.42 -22.31
C SER A 40 -22.23 -3.95 -22.22
N CYS A 41 -21.06 -4.62 -22.25
CA CYS A 41 -20.99 -6.09 -22.26
C CYS A 41 -21.60 -6.74 -20.99
N SER A 42 -22.19 -7.92 -21.14
CA SER A 42 -22.79 -8.68 -20.03
C SER A 42 -21.72 -9.41 -19.20
N VAL A 43 -21.94 -9.45 -17.88
CA VAL A 43 -21.03 -10.13 -16.93
C VAL A 43 -21.03 -11.64 -17.17
N GLU A 44 -22.18 -12.22 -17.51
CA GLU A 44 -22.35 -13.63 -17.82
C GLU A 44 -21.49 -14.03 -19.01
N GLN A 45 -21.42 -13.19 -20.04
CA GLN A 45 -20.57 -13.44 -21.21
C GLN A 45 -19.08 -13.30 -20.91
N ILE A 46 -18.70 -12.36 -20.04
CA ILE A 46 -17.30 -12.22 -19.59
C ILE A 46 -16.85 -13.50 -18.87
N ARG A 47 -17.70 -14.06 -18.01
CA ARG A 47 -17.41 -15.30 -17.26
C ARG A 47 -17.16 -16.51 -18.16
N LEU A 48 -17.72 -16.54 -19.37
CA LEU A 48 -17.48 -17.62 -20.33
C LEU A 48 -16.09 -17.55 -20.98
N ALA A 49 -15.44 -16.38 -20.98
CA ALA A 49 -14.14 -16.18 -21.63
C ALA A 49 -13.36 -14.99 -21.01
N PRO A 50 -12.97 -15.09 -19.72
CA PRO A 50 -12.34 -13.98 -19.00
C PRO A 50 -11.01 -13.56 -19.61
N ASP A 51 -10.20 -14.50 -20.10
CA ASP A 51 -8.87 -14.20 -20.67
C ASP A 51 -8.94 -13.30 -21.90
N LYS A 52 -9.96 -13.49 -22.75
CA LYS A 52 -10.20 -12.66 -23.93
C LYS A 52 -10.60 -11.24 -23.54
N PHE A 53 -11.44 -11.11 -22.51
CA PHE A 53 -11.84 -9.81 -21.97
C PHE A 53 -10.67 -9.07 -21.32
N ILE A 54 -9.85 -9.77 -20.53
CA ILE A 54 -8.64 -9.24 -19.89
C ILE A 54 -7.66 -8.75 -20.96
N SER A 55 -7.41 -9.55 -21.99
CA SER A 55 -6.51 -9.19 -23.10
C SER A 55 -6.96 -7.92 -23.82
N LEU A 56 -8.28 -7.81 -24.09
CA LEU A 56 -8.86 -6.60 -24.68
C LEU A 56 -8.67 -5.37 -23.80
N CYS A 57 -8.92 -5.48 -22.49
CA CYS A 57 -8.76 -4.37 -21.54
C CYS A 57 -7.29 -3.93 -21.42
N LYS A 58 -6.35 -4.88 -21.40
CA LYS A 58 -4.91 -4.59 -21.39
C LYS A 58 -4.47 -3.83 -22.64
N ARG A 59 -4.93 -4.29 -23.81
CA ARG A 59 -4.67 -3.60 -25.09
C ARG A 59 -5.31 -2.20 -25.13
N PHE A 60 -6.53 -2.06 -24.64
CA PHE A 60 -7.18 -0.75 -24.50
C PHE A 60 -6.34 0.20 -23.65
N LYS A 61 -5.89 -0.25 -22.47
CA LYS A 61 -4.98 0.52 -21.62
C LYS A 61 -3.69 0.90 -22.34
N ASP A 62 -3.04 -0.03 -23.04
CA ASP A 62 -1.80 0.26 -23.79
C ASP A 62 -2.02 1.33 -24.86
N GLN A 63 -3.14 1.27 -25.59
CA GLN A 63 -3.50 2.27 -26.61
C GLN A 63 -3.77 3.66 -26.00
N VAL A 64 -4.49 3.72 -24.89
CA VAL A 64 -4.75 4.99 -24.18
C VAL A 64 -3.43 5.62 -23.71
N LEU A 65 -2.49 4.81 -23.21
CA LEU A 65 -1.16 5.27 -22.79
C LEU A 65 -0.32 5.75 -23.99
N GLN A 66 -0.36 5.02 -25.11
CA GLN A 66 0.36 5.38 -26.34
C GLN A 66 -0.13 6.71 -26.93
N LEU A 67 -1.44 6.99 -26.83
CA LEU A 67 -2.05 8.25 -27.25
C LEU A 67 -1.87 9.39 -26.22
N GLN A 68 -1.18 9.15 -25.10
CA GLN A 68 -1.00 10.11 -24.01
C GLN A 68 -2.33 10.66 -23.45
N ALA A 69 -3.40 9.86 -23.50
CA ALA A 69 -4.74 10.25 -23.04
C ALA A 69 -5.24 9.40 -21.85
N PRO A 70 -4.43 9.14 -20.80
CA PRO A 70 -4.70 8.14 -19.73
C PRO A 70 -6.04 8.34 -19.02
N MET A 71 -6.56 9.57 -18.97
CA MET A 71 -7.88 9.89 -18.41
C MET A 71 -9.04 9.14 -19.09
N GLN A 72 -8.96 8.89 -20.41
CA GLN A 72 -10.00 8.16 -21.15
C GLN A 72 -10.11 6.70 -20.70
N GLY A 73 -9.03 6.14 -20.15
CA GLY A 73 -8.99 4.76 -19.69
C GLY A 73 -9.62 4.54 -18.31
N ILE A 74 -9.76 5.58 -17.48
CA ILE A 74 -10.12 5.43 -16.06
C ILE A 74 -11.52 4.83 -15.90
N ALA A 75 -12.55 5.48 -16.45
CA ALA A 75 -13.93 5.02 -16.25
C ALA A 75 -14.19 3.62 -16.85
N PRO A 76 -13.77 3.32 -18.11
CA PRO A 76 -13.95 1.98 -18.67
C PRO A 76 -13.20 0.91 -17.89
N MET A 77 -11.94 1.13 -17.51
CA MET A 77 -11.16 0.12 -16.78
C MET A 77 -11.71 -0.15 -15.39
N ARG A 78 -12.24 0.87 -14.70
CA ARG A 78 -12.94 0.66 -13.42
C ARG A 78 -14.18 -0.21 -13.59
N THR A 79 -14.95 0.01 -14.66
CA THR A 79 -16.10 -0.84 -14.99
C THR A 79 -15.67 -2.26 -15.32
N ALA A 80 -14.56 -2.44 -16.06
CA ALA A 80 -14.01 -3.75 -16.38
C ALA A 80 -13.64 -4.56 -15.13
N ILE A 81 -12.99 -3.92 -14.14
CA ILE A 81 -12.65 -4.58 -12.86
C ILE A 81 -13.91 -5.10 -12.17
N ARG A 82 -14.93 -4.25 -12.01
CA ARG A 82 -16.18 -4.63 -11.33
C ARG A 82 -16.93 -5.75 -12.03
N LYS A 83 -16.85 -5.81 -13.37
CA LYS A 83 -17.48 -6.89 -14.15
C LYS A 83 -16.68 -8.19 -14.13
N LEU A 84 -15.37 -8.11 -13.93
CA LEU A 84 -14.48 -9.27 -13.87
C LEU A 84 -14.43 -9.88 -12.47
N GLN A 85 -14.58 -9.07 -11.42
CA GLN A 85 -14.58 -9.52 -10.02
C GLN A 85 -15.73 -10.50 -9.75
N SER A 86 -15.39 -11.64 -9.15
CA SER A 86 -16.34 -12.58 -8.53
C SER A 86 -16.88 -12.03 -7.21
N SER A 87 -16.02 -11.37 -6.43
CA SER A 87 -16.30 -10.69 -5.17
C SER A 87 -15.46 -9.41 -5.06
N ALA A 88 -15.86 -8.48 -4.18
CA ALA A 88 -15.07 -7.26 -3.90
C ALA A 88 -13.70 -7.58 -3.26
N GLU A 89 -13.54 -8.80 -2.74
CA GLU A 89 -12.35 -9.27 -2.03
C GLU A 89 -11.33 -9.94 -2.96
N HIS A 90 -11.66 -10.10 -4.25
CA HIS A 90 -10.84 -10.78 -5.25
C HIS A 90 -9.98 -9.80 -6.05
N LEU A 91 -8.67 -10.07 -6.08
CA LEU A 91 -7.71 -9.33 -6.89
C LEU A 91 -7.71 -9.85 -8.33
N THR A 92 -8.41 -9.12 -9.21
CA THR A 92 -8.32 -9.38 -10.65
C THR A 92 -7.02 -8.84 -11.26
N SER A 93 -6.63 -9.44 -12.39
CA SER A 93 -5.45 -9.02 -13.17
C SER A 93 -5.51 -7.61 -13.76
N LEU A 94 -6.67 -6.94 -13.71
CA LEU A 94 -6.86 -5.57 -14.22
C LEU A 94 -6.64 -4.49 -13.15
N HIS A 95 -6.56 -4.86 -11.87
CA HIS A 95 -6.34 -3.89 -10.78
C HIS A 95 -5.03 -3.12 -10.98
N SER A 96 -3.93 -3.84 -11.19
CA SER A 96 -2.61 -3.23 -11.37
C SER A 96 -2.57 -2.29 -12.58
N ASP A 97 -3.17 -2.70 -13.70
CA ASP A 97 -3.30 -1.91 -14.93
C ASP A 97 -4.12 -0.62 -14.70
N PHE A 98 -5.22 -0.69 -13.95
CA PHE A 98 -6.02 0.49 -13.60
C PHE A 98 -5.29 1.44 -12.65
N LEU A 99 -4.59 0.92 -11.63
CA LEU A 99 -3.81 1.75 -10.72
C LEU A 99 -2.68 2.47 -11.48
N LEU A 100 -2.02 1.77 -12.41
CA LEU A 100 -1.03 2.39 -13.30
C LEU A 100 -1.63 3.54 -14.11
N LEU A 101 -2.80 3.34 -14.73
CA LEU A 101 -3.51 4.43 -15.44
C LEU A 101 -3.80 5.61 -14.53
N CYS A 102 -4.27 5.37 -13.30
CA CYS A 102 -4.54 6.43 -12.33
C CYS A 102 -3.27 7.20 -11.94
N ILE A 103 -2.14 6.51 -11.81
CA ILE A 103 -0.84 7.13 -11.53
C ILE A 103 -0.40 8.03 -12.71
N VAL A 104 -0.44 7.51 -13.94
CA VAL A 104 -0.03 8.25 -15.14
C VAL A 104 -0.97 9.44 -15.41
N ALA A 105 -2.28 9.27 -15.21
CA ALA A 105 -3.27 10.34 -15.29
C ALA A 105 -3.21 11.34 -14.13
N LYS A 106 -2.43 11.06 -13.08
CA LYS A 106 -2.43 11.80 -11.80
C LYS A 106 -3.82 11.87 -11.15
N CYS A 107 -4.68 10.89 -11.42
CA CYS A 107 -6.04 10.80 -10.87
C CYS A 107 -6.08 9.88 -9.65
N TYR A 108 -5.40 10.27 -8.58
CA TYR A 108 -5.20 9.39 -7.42
C TYR A 108 -6.49 9.05 -6.67
N LYS A 109 -7.46 9.96 -6.64
CA LYS A 109 -8.78 9.71 -6.01
C LYS A 109 -9.53 8.55 -6.67
N ALA A 110 -9.44 8.43 -8.00
CA ALA A 110 -10.05 7.32 -8.72
C ALA A 110 -9.37 5.98 -8.38
N GLY A 111 -8.03 5.97 -8.29
CA GLY A 111 -7.25 4.80 -7.88
C GLY A 111 -7.60 4.34 -6.46
N LEU A 112 -7.68 5.27 -5.51
CA LEU A 112 -8.01 4.95 -4.12
C LEU A 112 -9.42 4.38 -3.94
N SER A 113 -10.38 4.75 -4.78
CA SER A 113 -11.79 4.30 -4.66
C SER A 113 -11.99 2.79 -4.86
N ILE A 114 -11.06 2.10 -5.52
CA ILE A 114 -11.13 0.63 -5.67
C ILE A 114 -10.26 -0.10 -4.64
N MET A 115 -9.50 0.65 -3.84
CA MET A 115 -8.61 0.15 -2.80
C MET A 115 -9.22 0.31 -1.41
N GLU A 116 -10.47 0.78 -1.32
CA GLU A 116 -11.22 0.85 -0.07
C GLU A 116 -11.67 -0.54 0.38
N ASP A 117 -11.84 -1.47 -0.57
CA ASP A 117 -12.18 -2.86 -0.30
C ASP A 117 -10.94 -3.66 0.11
N ASP A 118 -11.07 -4.47 1.17
CA ASP A 118 -10.02 -5.36 1.63
C ASP A 118 -9.96 -6.61 0.73
N ILE A 119 -8.80 -6.81 0.09
CA ILE A 119 -8.54 -7.93 -0.82
C ILE A 119 -7.95 -9.11 -0.05
N PHE A 120 -8.53 -10.29 -0.22
CA PHE A 120 -8.11 -11.53 0.45
C PHE A 120 -7.80 -12.67 -0.52
N GLU A 121 -8.32 -12.62 -1.75
CA GLU A 121 -8.11 -13.66 -2.76
C GLU A 121 -7.23 -13.14 -3.89
N VAL A 122 -6.21 -13.92 -4.25
CA VAL A 122 -5.19 -13.55 -5.24
C VAL A 122 -4.84 -14.77 -6.08
N ASP A 123 -5.02 -14.67 -7.40
CA ASP A 123 -4.71 -15.79 -8.31
C ASP A 123 -3.26 -15.77 -8.79
N GLN A 124 -2.75 -14.57 -9.11
CA GLN A 124 -1.47 -14.38 -9.79
C GLN A 124 -0.49 -13.57 -8.94
N PRO A 125 0.68 -14.13 -8.54
CA PRO A 125 1.65 -13.42 -7.73
C PRO A 125 2.11 -12.10 -8.35
N LYS A 126 2.30 -12.07 -9.67
CA LYS A 126 2.75 -10.86 -10.40
C LYS A 126 1.77 -9.70 -10.20
N ASP A 127 0.48 -9.97 -10.28
CA ASP A 127 -0.56 -8.94 -10.16
C ASP A 127 -0.61 -8.38 -8.74
N PHE A 128 -0.37 -9.23 -7.74
CA PHE A 128 -0.23 -8.82 -6.34
C PHE A 128 0.94 -7.86 -6.11
N PHE A 129 2.15 -8.20 -6.58
CA PHE A 129 3.31 -7.31 -6.43
C PHE A 129 3.06 -5.93 -7.04
N LEU A 130 2.49 -5.89 -8.25
CA LEU A 130 2.18 -4.63 -8.93
C LEU A 130 1.05 -3.86 -8.23
N TYR A 131 -0.01 -4.54 -7.78
CA TYR A 131 -1.09 -3.94 -7.01
C TYR A 131 -0.56 -3.28 -5.74
N CYS A 132 0.23 -3.99 -4.95
CA CYS A 132 0.84 -3.47 -3.73
C CYS A 132 1.78 -2.29 -4.02
N TYR A 133 2.63 -2.39 -5.05
CA TYR A 133 3.55 -1.31 -5.40
C TYR A 133 2.84 -0.04 -5.86
N TYR A 134 1.88 -0.16 -6.79
CA TYR A 134 1.11 0.98 -7.28
C TYR A 134 0.19 1.56 -6.20
N GLY A 135 -0.40 0.70 -5.35
CA GLY A 135 -1.15 1.13 -4.18
C GLY A 135 -0.29 1.94 -3.20
N GLY A 136 0.96 1.52 -2.99
CA GLY A 136 1.96 2.28 -2.25
C GLY A 136 2.21 3.65 -2.86
N ILE A 137 2.46 3.73 -4.18
CA ILE A 137 2.70 4.99 -4.89
C ILE A 137 1.51 5.95 -4.80
N LEU A 138 0.28 5.46 -4.98
CA LEU A 138 -0.92 6.29 -4.87
C LEU A 138 -1.06 6.92 -3.49
N ASN A 139 -0.83 6.11 -2.44
CA ASN A 139 -0.88 6.60 -1.06
C ASN A 139 0.27 7.57 -0.75
N ILE A 140 1.48 7.34 -1.29
CA ILE A 140 2.59 8.31 -1.21
C ILE A 140 2.21 9.64 -1.86
N GLY A 141 1.64 9.60 -3.06
CA GLY A 141 1.22 10.79 -3.81
C GLY A 141 0.19 11.63 -3.06
N GLN A 142 -0.66 10.98 -2.26
CA GLN A 142 -1.66 11.62 -1.38
C GLN A 142 -1.17 11.87 0.05
N LYS A 143 0.14 11.66 0.32
CA LYS A 143 0.76 11.76 1.65
C LYS A 143 0.11 10.90 2.74
N ARG A 144 -0.61 9.83 2.36
CA ARG A 144 -1.17 8.83 3.27
C ARG A 144 -0.09 7.81 3.64
N PHE A 145 0.98 8.26 4.29
CA PHE A 145 2.19 7.47 4.50
C PHE A 145 1.96 6.17 5.29
N ARG A 146 1.06 6.18 6.28
CA ARG A 146 0.68 4.97 7.02
C ARG A 146 0.18 3.85 6.10
N LYS A 147 -0.84 4.14 5.29
CA LYS A 147 -1.37 3.17 4.31
C LYS A 147 -0.33 2.82 3.24
N ALA A 148 0.49 3.79 2.81
CA ALA A 148 1.56 3.51 1.86
C ALA A 148 2.54 2.46 2.40
N LEU A 149 2.91 2.54 3.69
CA LEU A 149 3.76 1.54 4.33
C LEU A 149 3.10 0.16 4.37
N GLU A 150 1.80 0.06 4.66
CA GLU A 150 1.08 -1.23 4.64
C GLU A 150 1.17 -1.89 3.25
N TYR A 151 0.89 -1.15 2.17
CA TYR A 151 1.00 -1.67 0.81
C TYR A 151 2.42 -2.05 0.41
N LEU A 152 3.41 -1.19 0.72
CA LEU A 152 4.81 -1.50 0.42
C LEU A 152 5.31 -2.68 1.26
N HIS A 153 4.85 -2.80 2.51
CA HIS A 153 5.14 -3.93 3.39
C HIS A 153 4.64 -5.24 2.79
N HIS A 154 3.39 -5.28 2.31
CA HIS A 154 2.84 -6.44 1.61
C HIS A 154 3.70 -6.84 0.39
N ALA A 155 4.18 -5.88 -0.40
CA ALA A 155 5.05 -6.16 -1.55
C ALA A 155 6.41 -6.76 -1.16
N ILE A 156 7.02 -6.32 -0.05
CA ILE A 156 8.35 -6.80 0.37
C ILE A 156 8.29 -8.12 1.15
N THR A 157 7.17 -8.43 1.80
CA THR A 157 6.97 -9.69 2.54
C THR A 157 6.31 -10.79 1.73
N ALA A 158 5.77 -10.47 0.55
CA ALA A 158 5.18 -11.45 -0.36
C ALA A 158 6.16 -12.63 -0.61
N PRO A 159 5.68 -13.88 -0.55
CA PRO A 159 6.52 -15.04 -0.83
C PRO A 159 7.18 -14.93 -2.21
N MET A 160 8.51 -15.10 -2.24
CA MET A 160 9.29 -15.09 -3.49
C MET A 160 10.40 -16.13 -3.42
N THR A 161 10.49 -16.94 -4.48
CA THR A 161 11.58 -17.91 -4.70
C THR A 161 12.71 -17.29 -5.51
N VAL A 162 12.38 -16.37 -6.41
CA VAL A 162 13.30 -15.57 -7.22
C VAL A 162 13.06 -14.10 -6.92
N LEU A 163 14.13 -13.30 -7.00
CA LEU A 163 14.04 -11.85 -6.75
C LEU A 163 13.04 -11.19 -7.69
N ASN A 164 12.10 -10.45 -7.12
CA ASN A 164 11.15 -9.63 -7.87
C ASN A 164 11.65 -8.18 -7.95
N THR A 165 11.77 -7.64 -9.16
CA THR A 165 12.23 -6.25 -9.39
C THR A 165 11.25 -5.20 -8.83
N VAL A 166 9.96 -5.47 -8.87
CA VAL A 166 8.92 -4.62 -8.26
C VAL A 166 9.11 -4.56 -6.74
N ALA A 167 9.46 -5.68 -6.11
CA ALA A 167 9.74 -5.72 -4.68
C ALA A 167 11.00 -4.93 -4.31
N VAL A 168 12.03 -4.90 -5.18
CA VAL A 168 13.21 -4.04 -5.00
C VAL A 168 12.83 -2.57 -4.98
N GLU A 169 12.05 -2.12 -5.97
CA GLU A 169 11.57 -0.73 -6.03
C GLU A 169 10.62 -0.37 -4.88
N ALA A 170 9.80 -1.33 -4.45
CA ALA A 170 8.94 -1.19 -3.27
C ALA A 170 9.78 -1.02 -2.00
N TYR A 171 10.86 -1.80 -1.83
CA TYR A 171 11.71 -1.73 -0.64
C TYR A 171 12.46 -0.40 -0.53
N LYS A 172 12.98 0.12 -1.63
CA LYS A 172 13.59 1.47 -1.67
C LYS A 172 12.61 2.53 -1.17
N LYS A 173 11.37 2.52 -1.67
CA LYS A 173 10.31 3.45 -1.24
C LYS A 173 9.85 3.18 0.19
N TYR A 174 9.82 1.92 0.63
CA TYR A 174 9.47 1.54 2.00
C TYR A 174 10.43 2.17 3.00
N ILE A 175 11.74 2.14 2.72
CA ILE A 175 12.76 2.79 3.55
C ILE A 175 12.47 4.30 3.66
N LEU A 176 12.33 4.99 2.52
CA LEU A 176 12.11 6.44 2.53
C LEU A 176 10.82 6.83 3.28
N VAL A 177 9.72 6.14 3.00
CA VAL A 177 8.43 6.42 3.66
C VAL A 177 8.49 6.08 5.15
N SER A 178 9.24 5.05 5.54
CA SER A 178 9.43 4.71 6.96
C SER A 178 10.17 5.83 7.68
N LEU A 179 11.24 6.36 7.08
CA LEU A 179 11.96 7.51 7.66
C LEU A 179 11.06 8.75 7.79
N ILE A 180 10.20 9.01 6.80
CA ILE A 180 9.27 10.15 6.82
C ILE A 180 8.20 9.98 7.91
N HIS A 181 7.59 8.80 8.02
CA HIS A 181 6.43 8.59 8.90
C HIS A 181 6.82 8.13 10.31
N THR A 182 7.59 7.04 10.41
CA THR A 182 7.94 6.42 11.68
C THR A 182 9.31 6.86 12.19
N GLY A 183 10.15 7.48 11.36
CA GLY A 183 11.51 7.91 11.70
C GLY A 183 12.52 6.77 11.83
N GLN A 184 12.10 5.54 11.54
CA GLN A 184 12.94 4.35 11.60
C GLN A 184 12.41 3.28 10.66
N VAL A 185 13.31 2.49 10.09
CA VAL A 185 12.96 1.35 9.24
C VAL A 185 12.77 0.11 10.13
N LEU A 186 11.57 -0.47 10.12
CA LEU A 186 11.32 -1.71 10.86
C LEU A 186 12.06 -2.90 10.23
N PRO A 187 12.59 -3.83 11.05
CA PRO A 187 13.19 -5.05 10.55
C PRO A 187 12.15 -5.92 9.85
N PHE A 188 12.62 -6.78 8.94
CA PHE A 188 11.75 -7.74 8.27
C PHE A 188 11.10 -8.69 9.29
N PRO A 189 9.79 -8.99 9.15
CA PRO A 189 9.15 -10.06 9.91
C PRO A 189 9.82 -11.40 9.66
N LYS A 190 9.76 -12.30 10.66
CA LYS A 190 10.40 -13.63 10.61
C LYS A 190 9.93 -14.50 9.44
N TYR A 191 8.69 -14.32 8.98
CA TYR A 191 8.10 -15.06 7.86
C TYR A 191 8.53 -14.54 6.47
N THR A 192 9.25 -13.42 6.39
CA THR A 192 9.75 -12.87 5.11
C THR A 192 10.74 -13.85 4.50
N SER A 193 10.64 -14.13 3.20
CA SER A 193 11.52 -15.11 2.55
C SER A 193 13.01 -14.74 2.66
N SER A 194 13.88 -15.74 2.74
CA SER A 194 15.33 -15.53 2.88
C SER A 194 15.95 -14.84 1.66
N VAL A 195 15.34 -15.00 0.48
CA VAL A 195 15.68 -14.29 -0.76
C VAL A 195 15.38 -12.80 -0.59
N ALA A 196 14.19 -12.44 -0.12
CA ALA A 196 13.83 -11.04 0.11
C ALA A 196 14.76 -10.38 1.15
N GLN A 197 14.99 -11.03 2.29
CA GLN A 197 15.81 -10.47 3.38
C GLN A 197 17.27 -10.18 2.97
N ARG A 198 17.87 -11.02 2.12
CA ARG A 198 19.24 -10.84 1.62
C ARG A 198 19.30 -9.94 0.40
N SER A 199 18.57 -10.30 -0.66
CA SER A 199 18.70 -9.63 -1.95
C SER A 199 18.17 -8.20 -1.94
N LEU A 200 17.03 -7.91 -1.27
CA LEU A 200 16.48 -6.54 -1.27
C LEU A 200 17.45 -5.53 -0.66
N LYS A 201 18.19 -5.93 0.39
CA LYS A 201 19.20 -5.08 1.02
C LYS A 201 20.35 -4.77 0.05
N THR A 202 20.84 -5.77 -0.68
CA THR A 202 21.92 -5.61 -1.67
C THR A 202 21.59 -4.55 -2.72
N TYR A 203 20.35 -4.51 -3.22
CA TYR A 203 19.93 -3.54 -4.25
C TYR A 203 19.50 -2.17 -3.69
N ALA A 204 19.42 -2.02 -2.38
CA ALA A 204 18.98 -0.80 -1.70
C ALA A 204 20.08 -0.17 -0.81
N GLN A 205 21.35 -0.49 -1.03
CA GLN A 205 22.46 -0.05 -0.17
C GLN A 205 22.47 1.47 0.07
N ALA A 206 22.37 2.30 -0.97
CA ALA A 206 22.30 3.76 -0.84
C ALA A 206 21.13 4.27 0.04
N TYR A 207 20.01 3.53 0.08
CA TYR A 207 18.86 3.85 0.92
C TYR A 207 19.06 3.39 2.37
N ILE A 208 19.78 2.27 2.57
CA ILE A 208 20.18 1.79 3.89
C ILE A 208 21.21 2.74 4.50
N ASP A 209 22.18 3.20 3.71
CA ASP A 209 23.18 4.19 4.15
C ASP A 209 22.49 5.49 4.57
N LEU A 210 21.50 5.95 3.80
CA LEU A 210 20.65 7.08 4.18
C LEU A 210 19.90 6.84 5.50
N ALA A 211 19.33 5.65 5.71
CA ALA A 211 18.65 5.30 6.95
C ALA A 211 19.61 5.26 8.16
N ASN A 212 20.84 4.78 7.96
CA ASN A 212 21.88 4.77 8.98
C ASN A 212 22.32 6.19 9.34
N SER A 213 22.54 7.06 8.35
CA SER A 213 22.82 8.49 8.58
C SER A 213 21.65 9.19 9.26
N TYR A 214 20.40 8.85 8.89
CA TYR A 214 19.21 9.43 9.53
C TYR A 214 19.14 9.08 11.03
N ALA A 215 19.54 7.86 11.40
CA ALA A 215 19.52 7.39 12.78
C ALA A 215 20.46 8.19 13.71
N THR A 216 21.49 8.86 13.19
CA THR A 216 22.40 9.68 14.00
C THR A 216 21.77 11.00 14.45
N GLY A 217 20.68 11.42 13.80
CA GLY A 217 19.95 12.65 14.12
C GLY A 217 20.61 13.94 13.59
N LYS A 218 21.79 13.84 12.95
CA LYS A 218 22.52 15.00 12.43
C LYS A 218 22.16 15.27 10.98
N ILE A 219 21.76 16.50 10.68
CA ILE A 219 21.32 16.88 9.33
C ILE A 219 22.49 16.87 8.35
N SER A 220 23.65 17.39 8.76
CA SER A 220 24.85 17.44 7.92
C SER A 220 25.33 16.05 7.44
N GLU A 221 25.15 15.01 8.25
CA GLU A 221 25.49 13.63 7.84
C GLU A 221 24.51 13.09 6.79
N VAL A 222 23.21 13.41 6.93
CA VAL A 222 22.18 13.03 5.96
C VAL A 222 22.36 13.78 4.64
N GLU A 223 22.67 15.07 4.68
CA GLU A 223 22.94 15.89 3.49
C GLU A 223 24.17 15.38 2.73
N LYS A 224 25.26 15.06 3.44
CA LYS A 224 26.45 14.44 2.84
C LYS A 224 26.14 13.09 2.20
N CYS A 225 25.32 12.26 2.85
CA CYS A 225 24.88 10.99 2.27
C CYS A 225 24.03 11.21 1.00
N LEU A 226 23.18 12.24 0.99
CA LEU A 226 22.37 12.63 -0.15
C LEU A 226 23.25 13.03 -1.34
N GLU A 227 24.27 13.87 -1.12
CA GLU A 227 25.22 14.28 -2.15
C GLU A 227 25.97 13.09 -2.73
N THR A 228 26.41 12.16 -1.88
CA THR A 228 27.16 10.95 -2.29
C THR A 228 26.34 10.03 -3.20
N HIS A 229 25.03 9.95 -2.99
CA HIS A 229 24.13 9.03 -3.72
C HIS A 229 23.11 9.73 -4.62
N VAL A 230 23.28 11.03 -4.89
CA VAL A 230 22.29 11.84 -5.61
C VAL A 230 21.92 11.28 -6.98
N ASP A 231 22.90 10.78 -7.73
CA ASP A 231 22.68 10.22 -9.07
C ASP A 231 21.88 8.92 -9.01
N LYS A 232 22.07 8.12 -7.96
CA LYS A 232 21.28 6.92 -7.73
C LYS A 232 19.82 7.26 -7.43
N PHE A 233 19.57 8.27 -6.60
CA PHE A 233 18.21 8.72 -6.28
C PHE A 233 17.50 9.39 -7.47
N LYS A 234 18.24 10.07 -8.35
CA LYS A 234 17.72 10.59 -9.61
C LYS A 234 17.37 9.47 -10.58
N LEU A 235 18.26 8.50 -10.76
CA LEU A 235 18.04 7.34 -11.63
C LEU A 235 16.80 6.55 -11.21
N ASP A 236 16.62 6.34 -9.91
CA ASP A 236 15.47 5.62 -9.35
C ASP A 236 14.19 6.51 -9.24
N VAL A 237 14.25 7.77 -9.67
CA VAL A 237 13.14 8.76 -9.63
C VAL A 237 12.57 8.96 -8.21
N ASN A 238 13.42 8.86 -7.19
CA ASN A 238 13.04 8.97 -5.78
C ASN A 238 13.55 10.25 -5.10
N LEU A 239 14.26 11.13 -5.81
CA LEU A 239 14.88 12.34 -5.24
C LEU A 239 13.89 13.23 -4.47
N GLY A 240 12.66 13.36 -4.94
CA GLY A 240 11.62 14.14 -4.25
C GLY A 240 11.27 13.58 -2.86
N LEU A 241 11.22 12.25 -2.72
CA LEU A 241 10.98 11.59 -1.43
C LEU A 241 12.21 11.69 -0.53
N VAL A 242 13.42 11.57 -1.07
CA VAL A 242 14.66 11.76 -0.29
C VAL A 242 14.72 13.17 0.30
N LYS A 243 14.33 14.21 -0.45
CA LYS A 243 14.21 15.56 0.11
C LYS A 243 13.18 15.65 1.24
N GLN A 244 12.07 14.91 1.15
CA GLN A 244 11.09 14.83 2.24
C GLN A 244 11.65 14.12 3.48
N VAL A 245 12.55 13.14 3.32
CA VAL A 245 13.27 12.51 4.44
C VAL A 245 14.12 13.55 5.18
N VAL A 246 14.83 14.42 4.47
CA VAL A 246 15.60 15.50 5.13
C VAL A 246 14.67 16.42 5.93
N LEU A 247 13.55 16.85 5.33
CA LEU A 247 12.55 17.67 6.02
C LEU A 247 11.91 16.98 7.22
N SER A 248 11.68 15.67 7.17
CA SER A 248 11.14 14.92 8.30
C SER A 248 12.13 14.85 9.47
N LEU A 249 13.44 14.88 9.20
CA LEU A 249 14.45 14.91 10.27
C LEU A 249 14.38 16.21 11.07
N TYR A 250 14.27 17.36 10.40
CA TYR A 250 14.06 18.66 11.06
C TYR A 250 12.85 18.61 11.99
N LYS A 251 11.71 18.17 11.45
CA LYS A 251 10.47 18.03 12.23
C LYS A 251 10.65 17.12 13.44
N ARG A 252 11.32 15.98 13.25
CA ARG A 252 11.51 15.01 14.32
C ARG A 252 12.46 15.50 15.41
N ASN A 253 13.50 16.23 15.04
CA ASN A 253 14.40 16.87 15.99
C ASN A 253 13.65 17.92 16.82
N ILE A 254 12.78 18.72 16.21
CA ILE A 254 11.90 19.66 16.93
C ILE A 254 10.93 18.91 17.86
N GLN A 255 10.31 17.82 17.40
CA GLN A 255 9.45 16.97 18.24
C GLN A 255 10.18 16.39 19.45
N ARG A 256 11.48 16.09 19.35
CA ARG A 256 12.26 15.63 20.50
C ARG A 256 12.46 16.72 21.56
N LEU A 257 12.52 17.99 21.15
CA LEU A 257 12.63 19.11 22.10
C LEU A 257 11.37 19.24 22.97
N THR A 258 10.20 18.86 22.46
CA THR A 258 8.95 18.90 23.25
C THR A 258 8.95 17.89 24.40
N GLN A 259 9.83 16.89 24.37
CA GLN A 259 9.96 15.88 25.43
C GLN A 259 10.85 16.36 26.59
N THR A 260 11.73 17.34 26.35
CA THR A 260 12.72 17.81 27.33
C THR A 260 12.48 19.24 27.79
N TYR A 261 11.78 20.05 26.99
CA TYR A 261 11.56 21.47 27.26
C TYR A 261 10.07 21.79 27.30
N LEU A 262 9.66 22.57 28.30
CA LEU A 262 8.35 23.21 28.33
C LEU A 262 8.33 24.50 27.53
N THR A 263 9.42 25.28 27.56
CA THR A 263 9.56 26.53 26.83
C THR A 263 11.00 26.69 26.37
N LEU A 264 11.20 27.09 25.11
CA LEU A 264 12.52 27.18 24.49
C LEU A 264 12.57 28.38 23.52
N SER A 265 13.72 29.04 23.40
CA SER A 265 13.85 30.17 22.48
C SER A 265 13.91 29.70 21.02
N LEU A 266 13.44 30.52 20.08
CA LEU A 266 13.55 30.26 18.65
C LEU A 266 15.00 30.15 18.18
N GLN A 267 15.91 30.86 18.86
CA GLN A 267 17.35 30.80 18.56
C GLN A 267 17.96 29.47 19.00
N ASP A 268 17.57 28.95 20.16
CA ASP A 268 18.03 27.65 20.66
C ASP A 268 17.47 26.49 19.85
N ILE A 269 16.21 26.62 19.39
CA ILE A 269 15.64 25.67 18.42
C ILE A 269 16.46 25.69 17.13
N ALA A 270 16.76 26.87 16.59
CA ALA A 270 17.55 26.98 15.36
C ALA A 270 18.95 26.36 15.51
N SER A 271 19.65 26.64 16.61
CA SER A 271 20.98 26.09 16.86
C SER A 271 20.96 24.57 17.06
N THR A 272 20.00 24.04 17.81
CA THR A 272 19.90 22.61 18.11
C THR A 272 19.53 21.79 16.88
N VAL A 273 18.67 22.34 16.01
CA VAL A 273 18.21 21.68 14.78
C VAL A 273 19.02 22.12 13.55
N GLN A 274 20.16 22.79 13.73
CA GLN A 274 21.07 23.18 12.64
C GLN A 274 20.38 24.01 11.53
N LEU A 275 19.47 24.91 11.92
CA LEU A 275 18.87 25.93 11.04
C LEU A 275 19.67 27.22 11.11
N GLU A 276 19.70 27.97 10.01
CA GLU A 276 20.54 29.18 9.91
C GLU A 276 19.98 30.36 10.71
N THR A 277 18.65 30.45 10.84
CA THR A 277 17.99 31.61 11.43
C THR A 277 16.83 31.22 12.34
N SER A 278 16.57 32.05 13.36
CA SER A 278 15.39 31.94 14.22
C SER A 278 14.06 32.04 13.44
N LYS A 279 14.04 32.78 12.33
CA LYS A 279 12.88 32.87 11.42
C LYS A 279 12.59 31.56 10.70
N GLN A 280 13.61 30.81 10.28
CA GLN A 280 13.41 29.47 9.71
C GLN A 280 12.84 28.52 10.78
N ALA A 281 13.36 28.57 12.01
CA ALA A 281 12.83 27.79 13.12
C ALA A 281 11.36 28.14 13.41
N GLU A 282 11.01 29.42 13.43
CA GLU A 282 9.63 29.89 13.60
C GLU A 282 8.70 29.32 12.52
N LEU A 283 9.12 29.38 11.25
CA LEU A 283 8.35 28.86 10.14
C LEU A 283 8.16 27.34 10.23
N HIS A 284 9.19 26.59 10.62
CA HIS A 284 9.08 25.14 10.83
C HIS A 284 8.11 24.81 11.97
N VAL A 285 8.24 25.48 13.13
CA VAL A 285 7.35 25.30 14.27
C VAL A 285 5.90 25.62 13.88
N LEU A 286 5.67 26.72 13.18
CA LEU A 286 4.33 27.12 12.71
C LEU A 286 3.72 26.08 11.76
N GLN A 287 4.50 25.53 10.82
CA GLN A 287 4.04 24.46 9.94
C GLN A 287 3.70 23.18 10.71
N MET A 288 4.47 22.84 11.75
CA MET A 288 4.23 21.67 12.57
C MET A 288 2.98 21.84 13.46
N ILE A 289 2.74 23.03 14.00
CA ILE A 289 1.50 23.35 14.72
C ILE A 289 0.29 23.22 13.78
N HIS A 290 0.36 23.84 12.59
CA HIS A 290 -0.73 23.77 11.62
C HIS A 290 -0.99 22.33 11.13
N GLY A 291 0.07 21.52 11.01
CA GLY A 291 -0.03 20.11 10.65
C GLY A 291 -0.52 19.18 11.77
N GLY A 292 -0.72 19.69 12.99
CA GLY A 292 -1.07 18.87 14.16
C GLY A 292 0.06 17.93 14.59
N GLU A 293 1.32 18.24 14.23
CA GLU A 293 2.49 17.40 14.54
C GLU A 293 3.09 17.71 15.91
N ILE A 294 2.86 18.93 16.43
CA ILE A 294 3.19 19.39 17.79
C ILE A 294 2.10 20.34 18.29
N PHE A 295 1.93 20.40 19.60
CA PHE A 295 1.07 21.39 20.25
C PHE A 295 1.95 22.44 20.91
N ALA A 296 1.95 23.65 20.38
CA ALA A 296 2.83 24.73 20.86
C ALA A 296 2.23 26.11 20.56
N SER A 297 2.67 27.12 21.31
CA SER A 297 2.36 28.53 21.07
C SER A 297 3.63 29.35 20.92
N ILE A 298 3.67 30.23 19.92
CA ILE A 298 4.82 31.09 19.62
C ILE A 298 4.56 32.49 20.20
N ASN A 299 5.45 32.97 21.06
CA ASN A 299 5.47 34.34 21.52
C ASN A 299 6.56 35.13 20.76
N GLN A 300 6.13 35.91 19.78
CA GLN A 300 7.04 36.71 18.94
C GLN A 300 7.70 37.87 19.69
N LYS A 301 7.10 38.40 20.76
CA LYS A 301 7.69 39.50 21.53
C LYS A 301 8.93 39.04 22.28
N ASP A 302 8.85 37.86 22.88
CA ASP A 302 9.92 37.29 23.69
C ASP A 302 10.81 36.32 22.89
N GLY A 303 10.42 35.97 21.66
CA GLY A 303 11.15 35.02 20.82
C GLY A 303 11.12 33.58 21.35
N MET A 304 10.08 33.21 22.11
CA MET A 304 9.97 31.94 22.81
C MET A 304 8.84 31.07 22.24
N VAL A 305 9.03 29.76 22.29
CA VAL A 305 8.03 28.74 21.96
C VAL A 305 7.70 27.97 23.24
N SER A 306 6.42 27.95 23.61
CA SER A 306 5.92 27.14 24.72
C SER A 306 5.24 25.89 24.16
N PHE A 307 5.71 24.72 24.58
CA PHE A 307 5.16 23.41 24.19
C PHE A 307 4.06 22.99 25.16
N HIS A 308 3.02 22.36 24.62
CA HIS A 308 1.82 21.92 25.34
C HIS A 308 1.59 20.42 25.13
N GLU A 309 0.77 19.84 25.99
CA GLU A 309 0.28 18.46 25.81
C GLU A 309 -0.85 18.41 24.77
N ASP A 310 -1.15 17.21 24.29
CA ASP A 310 -2.26 16.96 23.37
C ASP A 310 -3.59 17.41 24.01
N PRO A 311 -4.34 18.33 23.37
CA PRO A 311 -5.60 18.82 23.90
C PRO A 311 -6.73 17.78 23.87
N GLU A 312 -6.55 16.64 23.20
CA GLU A 312 -7.58 15.60 23.09
C GLU A 312 -7.93 14.98 24.45
N GLN A 313 -9.20 15.11 24.84
CA GLN A 313 -9.71 14.62 26.13
C GLN A 313 -10.49 13.32 26.02
N TYR A 314 -10.68 12.76 24.81
CA TYR A 314 -11.38 11.50 24.57
C TYR A 314 -12.86 11.50 25.01
N LYS A 315 -13.49 12.68 25.07
CA LYS A 315 -14.86 12.86 25.58
C LYS A 315 -15.85 13.31 24.50
N THR A 316 -15.38 13.54 23.28
CA THR A 316 -16.20 14.08 22.19
C THR A 316 -17.10 13.00 21.59
N SER A 317 -18.25 13.41 21.04
CA SER A 317 -19.13 12.51 20.26
C SER A 317 -18.38 11.90 19.08
N GLU A 318 -17.50 12.67 18.44
CA GLU A 318 -16.64 12.20 17.35
C GLU A 318 -15.76 11.02 17.77
N MET A 319 -15.21 11.05 18.99
CA MET A 319 -14.41 9.93 19.48
C MET A 319 -15.26 8.68 19.74
N ILE A 320 -16.48 8.84 20.24
CA ILE A 320 -17.43 7.73 20.41
C ILE A 320 -17.76 7.09 19.04
N GLU A 321 -18.04 7.91 18.02
CA GLU A 321 -18.29 7.43 16.66
C GLU A 321 -17.07 6.71 16.05
N HIS A 322 -15.86 7.22 16.29
CA HIS A 322 -14.63 6.59 15.84
C HIS A 322 -14.40 5.21 16.51
N ILE A 323 -14.67 5.11 17.82
CA ILE A 323 -14.60 3.85 18.56
C ILE A 323 -15.65 2.85 18.05
N ASP A 324 -16.89 3.28 17.89
CA ASP A 324 -17.99 2.45 17.39
C ASP A 324 -17.71 1.93 15.97
N SER A 325 -17.17 2.78 15.08
CA SER A 325 -16.69 2.37 13.76
C SER A 325 -15.56 1.32 13.84
N SER A 326 -14.61 1.51 14.75
CA SER A 326 -13.53 0.56 14.99
C SER A 326 -14.04 -0.79 15.50
N ILE A 327 -15.00 -0.79 16.42
CA ILE A 327 -15.67 -2.00 16.93
C ILE A 327 -16.39 -2.73 15.81
N ARG A 328 -17.17 -2.03 14.99
CA ARG A 328 -17.85 -2.63 13.82
C ARG A 328 -16.88 -3.32 12.87
N ARG A 329 -15.73 -2.68 12.58
CA ARG A 329 -14.68 -3.27 11.73
C ARG A 329 -14.08 -4.53 12.34
N ILE A 330 -13.82 -4.54 13.64
CA ILE A 330 -13.32 -5.73 14.37
C ILE A 330 -14.35 -6.86 14.35
N MET A 331 -15.64 -6.56 14.57
CA MET A 331 -16.71 -7.56 14.49
C MET A 331 -16.81 -8.19 13.10
N LEU A 332 -16.72 -7.38 12.03
CA LEU A 332 -16.72 -7.87 10.66
C LEU A 332 -15.52 -8.79 10.39
N LEU A 333 -14.33 -8.40 10.83
CA LEU A 333 -13.13 -9.22 10.72
C LEU A 333 -13.25 -10.53 11.51
N SER A 334 -13.80 -10.51 12.72
CA SER A 334 -14.02 -11.71 13.52
C SER A 334 -15.00 -12.66 12.85
N LYS A 335 -16.11 -12.17 12.30
CA LYS A 335 -17.07 -12.99 11.55
C LYS A 335 -16.41 -13.64 10.34
N LYS A 336 -15.58 -12.88 9.62
CA LYS A 336 -14.83 -13.40 8.48
C LYS A 336 -13.84 -14.49 8.89
N LEU A 337 -13.10 -14.25 9.98
CA LEU A 337 -12.15 -15.24 10.50
C LEU A 337 -12.86 -16.55 10.87
N SER A 338 -14.03 -16.48 11.50
CA SER A 338 -14.87 -17.66 11.78
C SER A 338 -15.30 -18.39 10.51
N ALA A 339 -15.69 -17.66 9.45
CA ALA A 339 -16.06 -18.28 8.17
C ALA A 339 -14.86 -18.97 7.48
N VAL A 340 -13.67 -18.37 7.56
CA VAL A 340 -12.44 -19.00 7.05
C VAL A 340 -12.08 -20.25 7.85
N ASP A 341 -12.19 -20.20 9.18
CA ASP A 341 -11.93 -21.34 10.07
C ASP A 341 -12.90 -22.51 9.80
N GLU A 342 -14.18 -22.22 9.61
CA GLU A 342 -15.20 -23.21 9.20
C GLU A 342 -14.85 -23.83 7.85
N HIS A 343 -14.47 -23.01 6.86
CA HIS A 343 -14.09 -23.49 5.53
C HIS A 343 -12.86 -24.41 5.57
N ILE A 344 -11.82 -24.04 6.33
CA ILE A 344 -10.60 -24.85 6.51
C ILE A 344 -10.93 -26.14 7.28
N SER A 345 -11.79 -26.06 8.30
CA SER A 345 -12.20 -27.22 9.11
C SER A 345 -12.96 -28.27 8.29
N CYS A 346 -13.67 -27.84 7.24
CA CYS A 346 -14.36 -28.73 6.31
C CYS A 346 -13.50 -29.20 5.13
N ASP A 347 -12.27 -28.71 4.96
CA ASP A 347 -11.40 -29.12 3.86
C ASP A 347 -10.95 -30.58 4.04
N ALA A 348 -11.18 -31.40 3.01
CA ALA A 348 -10.80 -32.81 2.98
C ALA A 348 -9.29 -33.01 3.20
N ALA A 349 -8.44 -32.11 2.68
CA ALA A 349 -7.00 -32.18 2.89
C ALA A 349 -6.64 -31.96 4.37
N TYR A 350 -7.28 -30.98 5.02
CA TYR A 350 -7.11 -30.70 6.43
C TYR A 350 -7.60 -31.86 7.31
N LEU A 351 -8.83 -32.34 7.07
CA LEU A 351 -9.42 -33.47 7.78
C LEU A 351 -8.59 -34.75 7.64
N SER A 352 -8.00 -35.01 6.47
CA SER A 352 -7.14 -36.17 6.25
C SER A 352 -5.85 -36.13 7.08
N LYS A 353 -5.32 -34.94 7.38
CA LYS A 353 -4.10 -34.75 8.16
C LYS A 353 -4.40 -34.80 9.67
N VAL A 354 -5.44 -34.10 10.12
CA VAL A 354 -5.89 -34.11 11.52
C VAL A 354 -6.38 -35.50 11.94
N GLY A 355 -7.06 -36.22 11.04
CA GLY A 355 -7.49 -37.60 11.28
C GLY A 355 -6.34 -38.61 11.42
N ARG A 356 -5.17 -38.32 10.83
CA ARG A 356 -3.95 -39.14 10.98
C ARG A 356 -3.13 -38.80 12.22
N GLU A 357 -3.21 -37.56 12.70
CA GLU A 357 -2.46 -37.08 13.88
C GLU A 357 -3.18 -37.35 15.20
N ARG A 358 -4.44 -37.79 15.21
CA ARG A 358 -5.07 -38.34 16.42
C ARG A 358 -4.38 -39.68 16.76
N PRO A 359 -3.73 -39.82 17.93
CA PRO A 359 -3.42 -41.14 18.44
C PRO A 359 -4.74 -41.90 18.50
N ARG A 360 -4.77 -43.16 18.04
CA ARG A 360 -5.84 -44.07 18.46
C ARG A 360 -5.81 -44.04 19.98
N PHE A 361 -6.76 -43.37 20.61
CA PHE A 361 -7.05 -43.64 22.00
C PHE A 361 -7.43 -45.11 22.04
N GLU A 362 -6.56 -45.95 22.61
CA GLU A 362 -6.92 -47.31 23.00
C GLU A 362 -8.08 -47.16 23.98
N ILE A 363 -9.27 -47.50 23.50
CA ILE A 363 -10.46 -47.66 24.33
C ILE A 363 -10.28 -49.01 25.02
N ASP A 364 -9.39 -49.10 26.00
CA ASP A 364 -9.25 -50.27 26.87
C ASP A 364 -8.50 -49.89 28.15
N GLU A 365 -9.07 -48.96 28.91
CA GLU A 365 -8.80 -48.87 30.36
C GLU A 365 -10.08 -48.35 31.03
N PHE A 366 -11.10 -49.21 31.04
CA PHE A 366 -12.17 -49.14 32.03
C PHE A 366 -11.53 -49.44 33.39
N ASP A 367 -11.05 -48.40 34.07
CA ASP A 367 -10.59 -48.53 35.44
C ASP A 367 -11.80 -48.84 36.33
N THR A 368 -11.87 -50.12 36.70
CA THR A 368 -12.78 -50.69 37.68
C THR A 368 -12.72 -49.90 38.97
N VAL A 369 -13.86 -49.31 39.34
CA VAL A 369 -14.11 -48.68 40.64
C VAL A 369 -13.76 -49.67 41.77
N PRO A 370 -12.82 -49.36 42.68
CA PRO A 370 -12.64 -50.16 43.88
C PRO A 370 -13.78 -49.86 44.87
N GLN A 371 -14.71 -50.81 45.01
CA GLN A 371 -15.64 -50.85 46.12
C GLN A 371 -14.93 -51.10 47.45
N LYS A 372 -15.50 -50.49 48.50
CA LYS A 372 -15.27 -50.68 49.96
C LYS A 372 -14.27 -49.67 50.55
N TYR A 373 -14.59 -48.91 51.61
CA TYR A 373 -15.45 -49.24 52.74
C TYR A 373 -16.25 -48.02 53.25
N MET A 374 -17.54 -48.25 53.45
CA MET A 374 -18.39 -47.54 54.41
C MET A 374 -18.52 -48.45 55.62
N THR A 375 -18.16 -47.97 56.81
CA THR A 375 -18.78 -48.41 58.07
C THR A 375 -18.56 -47.35 59.15
N MET A 376 -19.70 -46.79 59.56
CA MET A 376 -20.10 -46.20 60.85
C MET A 376 -19.23 -45.12 61.49
#